data_AF-A0A3N4K356-F1
#
_entry.id   AF-A0A3N4K356-F1
#
_cell.length_a   1.000
_cell.length_b   1.000
_cell.length_c   1.000
_cell.angle_alpha   90.00
_cell.angle_beta   90.00
_cell.angle_gamma   90.00
#
_symmetry.space_group_name_H-M   'P 1'
#
loop_
_entity.id
_entity.type
_entity.pdbx_description
1 polymer ?
#
loop_
_entity_poly.entity_id
_entity_poly.type
_entity_poly.pdbx_seq_one_letter_code
_entity_poly.pdbx_strand_id
1 'polypeptide(L)'
;AYHEEFKIILKEENKKTRQIGLTSQLLPIEWANYAFRNEISVEVRATFCTNLVWNKNGEKRHEECIGIKRKQHTSMMCWRMISWD
;
A
#
# COMPACT_ATOMS: atom_id res chain seq x y z
N ALA A 1 -15.61 6.50 -0.61
CA ALA A 1 -14.56 7.47 -0.22
C ALA A 1 -13.51 6.72 0.58
N TYR A 2 -12.21 6.91 0.31
CA TYR A 2 -11.13 6.31 1.09
C TYR A 2 -11.11 6.99 2.47
N HIS A 3 -11.38 6.24 3.54
CA HIS A 3 -11.20 6.73 4.90
C HIS A 3 -9.72 6.59 5.25
N GLU A 4 -9.03 7.72 5.38
CA GLU A 4 -7.62 7.74 5.77
C GLU A 4 -7.53 7.44 7.27
N GLU A 5 -7.34 6.16 7.62
CA GLU A 5 -7.29 5.68 9.01
C GLU A 5 -5.96 6.00 9.72
N PHE A 6 -4.93 6.40 8.97
CA PHE A 6 -3.59 6.63 9.50
C PHE A 6 -3.04 8.00 9.10
N LYS A 7 -2.70 8.81 10.10
CA LYS A 7 -1.97 10.07 9.90
C LYS A 7 -0.50 9.85 10.18
N ILE A 8 0.33 9.95 9.15
CA ILE A 8 1.79 9.83 9.29
C ILE A 8 2.31 11.08 10.02
N ILE A 9 2.85 10.89 11.22
CA ILE A 9 3.53 11.97 11.97
C ILE A 9 4.99 12.01 11.51
N LEU A 10 5.30 12.98 10.68
CA LEU A 10 6.67 13.24 10.22
C LEU A 10 7.43 14.08 11.26
N LYS A 11 8.70 13.76 11.47
CA LYS A 11 9.63 14.62 12.21
C LYS A 11 9.90 15.92 11.43
N GLU A 12 10.29 16.99 12.12
CA GLU A 12 10.50 18.31 11.50
C GLU A 12 11.57 18.29 10.40
N GLU A 13 12.66 17.55 10.60
CA GLU A 13 13.70 17.36 9.58
C GLU A 13 13.14 16.69 8.30
N ASN A 14 12.26 15.70 8.44
CA ASN A 14 11.65 15.01 7.31
C ASN A 14 10.66 15.91 6.57
N LYS A 15 9.97 16.81 7.28
CA LYS A 15 9.10 17.82 6.65
C LYS A 15 9.92 18.77 5.78
N LYS A 16 11.05 19.27 6.29
CA LYS A 16 11.96 20.16 5.54
C LYS A 16 12.52 19.48 4.30
N THR A 17 13.01 18.24 4.42
CA THR A 17 13.51 17.47 3.28
C THR A 17 12.44 17.28 2.21
N ARG A 18 11.20 16.94 2.60
CA ARG A 18 10.08 16.82 1.64
C ARG A 18 9.74 18.14 0.97
N GLN A 19 9.76 19.24 1.71
CA GLN A 19 9.49 20.57 1.16
C GLN A 19 10.53 20.95 0.11
N ILE A 20 11.82 20.72 0.39
CA ILE A 20 12.91 20.96 -0.57
C ILE A 20 12.69 20.13 -1.84
N GLY A 21 12.44 18.82 -1.70
CA GLY A 21 12.20 17.93 -2.84
C GLY A 21 11.00 18.33 -3.70
N LEU A 22 9.93 18.88 -3.09
CA LEU A 22 8.77 19.40 -3.82
C LEU A 22 9.07 20.70 -4.57
N THR A 23 9.93 21.56 -4.02
CA THR A 23 10.34 22.80 -4.69
C THR A 23 11.33 22.56 -5.82
N SER A 24 12.10 21.46 -5.77
CA SER A 24 13.04 21.05 -6.81
C SER A 24 12.42 20.06 -7.81
N GLN A 25 11.09 20.09 -8.00
CA GLN A 25 10.41 19.15 -8.89
C GLN A 25 10.89 19.31 -10.33
N LEU A 26 11.24 18.17 -10.92
CA LEU A 26 11.54 18.06 -12.34
C LEU A 26 10.28 18.35 -13.17
N LEU A 27 10.47 18.87 -14.38
CA LEU A 27 9.39 19.03 -15.34
C LEU A 27 8.79 17.66 -15.70
N PRO A 28 7.50 17.56 -16.05
CA PRO A 28 6.86 16.29 -16.44
C PRO A 28 7.65 15.45 -17.45
N ILE A 29 8.31 16.10 -18.41
CA ILE A 29 9.12 15.44 -19.44
C ILE A 29 10.41 14.81 -18.90
N GLU A 30 10.97 15.36 -17.82
CA GLU A 30 12.20 14.86 -17.22
C GLU A 30 11.93 13.58 -16.41
N TRP A 31 10.73 13.44 -15.85
CA TRP A 31 10.30 12.22 -15.14
C TRP A 31 10.25 10.98 -16.04
N ALA A 32 10.09 11.15 -17.35
CA ALA A 32 10.10 10.05 -18.32
C ALA A 32 11.42 9.26 -18.30
N ASN A 33 12.52 9.92 -17.93
CA ASN A 33 13.85 9.32 -17.91
C ASN A 33 14.14 8.52 -16.63
N TYR A 34 13.21 8.48 -15.67
CA TYR A 34 13.42 7.82 -14.39
C TYR A 34 12.68 6.48 -14.32
N ALA A 35 13.36 5.47 -13.78
CA ALA A 35 12.77 4.23 -13.35
C ALA A 35 12.56 4.25 -11.83
N PHE A 36 11.33 4.02 -11.39
CA PHE A 36 10.96 3.96 -9.98
C PHE A 36 11.01 2.51 -9.50
N ARG A 37 11.53 2.30 -8.30
CA ARG A 37 11.59 0.98 -7.66
C ARG A 37 10.91 1.02 -6.32
N ASN A 38 10.21 -0.04 -5.98
CA ASN A 38 9.63 -0.20 -4.65
C ASN A 38 9.48 -1.68 -4.28
N GLU A 39 9.39 -1.91 -2.98
CA GLU A 39 8.95 -3.18 -2.40
C GLU A 39 7.49 -3.06 -1.97
N ILE A 40 6.69 -4.08 -2.28
CA ILE A 40 5.28 -4.14 -1.89
C ILE A 40 4.97 -5.51 -1.29
N SER A 41 4.32 -5.51 -0.12
CA SER A 41 3.77 -6.72 0.50
C SER A 41 2.30 -6.85 0.13
N VAL A 42 1.93 -7.95 -0.53
CA VAL A 42 0.54 -8.26 -0.89
C VAL A 42 0.02 -9.37 0.00
N GLU A 43 -1.08 -9.13 0.71
CA GLU A 43 -1.69 -10.10 1.63
C GLU A 43 -2.73 -10.97 0.90
N VAL A 44 -2.68 -12.30 1.07
CA VAL A 44 -3.56 -13.26 0.37
C VAL A 44 -5.01 -13.25 0.92
N ARG A 45 -5.25 -12.52 2.00
CA ARG A 45 -6.58 -12.14 2.48
C ARG A 45 -6.42 -10.74 3.04
N ALA A 46 -7.02 -9.76 2.36
CA ALA A 46 -6.84 -8.38 2.75
C ALA A 46 -7.29 -8.18 4.20
N THR A 47 -6.42 -7.60 5.02
CA THR A 47 -6.74 -7.20 6.40
C THR A 47 -7.90 -6.19 6.41
N PHE A 48 -8.02 -5.40 5.35
CA PHE A 48 -9.06 -4.39 5.15
C PHE A 48 -9.84 -4.70 3.86
N CYS A 49 -10.73 -5.69 3.90
CA CYS A 49 -11.80 -5.94 2.93
C CYS A 49 -12.63 -7.15 3.39
N THR A 50 -13.86 -7.28 2.90
CA THR A 50 -14.66 -8.49 3.11
C THR A 50 -14.10 -9.62 2.27
N ASN A 51 -13.60 -10.68 2.92
CA ASN A 51 -13.13 -11.87 2.23
C ASN A 51 -14.30 -12.85 2.09
N LEU A 52 -14.52 -13.41 0.90
CA LEU A 52 -15.51 -14.47 0.70
C LEU A 52 -14.84 -15.82 1.00
N VAL A 53 -15.33 -16.53 2.01
CA VAL A 53 -14.78 -17.80 2.46
C VAL A 53 -15.84 -18.89 2.42
N TRP A 54 -15.40 -20.14 2.24
CA TRP A 54 -16.28 -21.31 2.31
C TRP A 54 -16.33 -21.83 3.74
N ASN A 55 -17.53 -22.12 4.25
CA ASN A 55 -17.68 -22.80 5.53
C ASN A 55 -17.53 -24.33 5.37
N LYS A 56 -17.55 -25.05 6.49
CA LYS A 56 -17.44 -26.53 6.51
C LYS A 56 -18.55 -27.25 5.75
N ASN A 57 -19.67 -26.57 5.50
CA ASN A 57 -20.82 -27.10 4.78
C ASN A 57 -20.78 -26.74 3.28
N GLY A 58 -19.72 -26.09 2.80
CA GLY A 58 -19.60 -25.67 1.40
C GLY A 58 -20.44 -24.44 1.05
N GLU A 59 -20.85 -23.62 2.01
CA GLU A 59 -21.53 -22.35 1.74
C GLU A 59 -20.53 -21.19 1.73
N LYS A 60 -20.68 -20.27 0.78
CA LYS A 60 -19.91 -19.02 0.73
C LYS A 60 -20.45 -18.04 1.77
N ARG A 61 -19.59 -17.48 2.62
CA ARG A 61 -19.93 -16.43 3.59
C ARG A 61 -18.89 -15.34 3.57
N HIS A 62 -19.31 -14.10 3.85
CA HIS A 62 -18.38 -13.00 4.07
C HIS A 62 -17.74 -13.17 5.45
N GLU A 63 -16.41 -13.23 5.48
CA GLU A 63 -15.64 -13.16 6.71
C GLU A 63 -15.53 -11.68 7.09
N GLU A 64 -16.30 -11.27 8.10
CA GLU A 64 -16.10 -9.97 8.73
C GLU A 64 -14.81 -10.02 9.54
N CYS A 65 -13.80 -9.28 9.09
CA CYS A 65 -12.57 -9.10 9.85
C CYS A 65 -12.86 -8.11 11.00
N ILE A 66 -13.29 -8.62 12.16
CA ILE A 66 -13.49 -7.81 13.36
C ILE A 66 -12.11 -7.56 14.00
N GLY A 67 -11.45 -6.47 13.57
CA GLY A 67 -10.27 -5.91 14.23
C GLY A 67 -8.97 -5.93 13.41
N ILE A 68 -8.09 -4.95 13.72
CA ILE A 68 -6.78 -4.68 13.09
C ILE A 68 -5.71 -5.71 13.50
N LYS A 69 -6.11 -6.89 13.97
CA LYS A 69 -5.12 -7.94 14.21
C LYS A 69 -4.81 -8.53 12.84
N ARG A 70 -3.60 -8.23 12.34
CA ARG A 70 -2.93 -9.04 11.31
C ARG A 70 -3.18 -10.50 11.70
N LYS A 71 -4.15 -11.13 11.05
CA LYS A 71 -4.22 -12.58 11.06
C LYS A 71 -2.88 -13.03 10.48
N GLN A 72 -2.29 -14.10 11.00
CA GLN A 72 -1.07 -14.71 10.45
C GLN A 72 -1.38 -15.24 9.05
N HIS A 73 -1.57 -14.34 8.09
CA HIS A 73 -1.92 -14.62 6.73
C HIS A 73 -0.65 -14.58 5.90
N THR A 74 -0.58 -15.52 4.97
CA THR A 74 0.46 -15.54 3.95
C THR A 74 0.45 -14.22 3.21
N SER A 75 1.59 -13.55 3.18
CA SER A 75 1.85 -12.43 2.30
C SER A 75 2.94 -12.80 1.31
N MET A 76 2.92 -12.11 0.17
CA MET A 76 3.97 -12.19 -0.83
C MET A 76 4.69 -10.84 -0.88
N MET A 77 6.01 -10.87 -0.67
CA MET A 77 6.85 -9.70 -0.89
C MET A 77 7.23 -9.65 -2.36
N CYS A 78 6.94 -8.54 -3.01
CA CYS A 78 7.29 -8.29 -4.41
C CYS A 78 8.24 -7.11 -4.49
N TRP A 79 9.22 -7.22 -5.37
CA TRP A 79 10.03 -6.09 -5.80
C TRP A 79 9.63 -5.71 -7.21
N ARG A 80 9.35 -4.43 -7.46
CA ARG A 80 8.94 -3.96 -8.78
C ARG A 80 9.69 -2.70 -9.18
N MET A 81 10.03 -2.64 -10.47
CA MET A 81 10.44 -1.44 -11.17
C MET A 81 9.36 -1.02 -12.17
N ILE A 82 9.11 0.28 -12.28
CA ILE A 82 8.28 0.87 -13.33
C ILE A 82 9.04 2.04 -13.96
N SER A 83 8.99 2.14 -15.28
CA SER A 83 9.52 3.26 -16.06
C SER A 83 8.51 3.60 -17.15
N TRP A 84 8.70 4.76 -17.77
CA TRP A 84 8.01 5.10 -19.00
C TRP A 84 8.63 4.31 -20.17
N ASP A 85 7.82 3.97 -21.17
CA ASP A 85 8.24 3.33 -22.42
C ASP A 85 8.77 4.36 -23.43
#